data_AF-A0A9X6XW18-F1
#
_entry.id   AF-A0A9X6XW18-F1
#
_cell.length_a   1.000
_cell.length_b   1.000
_cell.length_c   1.000
_cell.angle_alpha   90.00
_cell.angle_beta   90.00
_cell.angle_gamma   90.00
#
_symmetry.space_group_name_H-M   'P 1'
#
loop_
_entity.id
_entity.type
_entity.pdbx_description
1 polymer ?
#
loop_
_entity_poly.entity_id
_entity_poly.type
_entity_poly.pdbx_seq_one_letter_code
_entity_poly.pdbx_strand_id
1 'polypeptide(L)'
;LKSPVYVKSRPYQVLYNVVIFPVFLWVYSRGIDTDNVKVFMLNTVIQWTALSIIIDYLSWVLIPHKFRLTHKEFYIDYQPYITLIYVAIFISHYIVGFFIK
;
A
#
# COMPACT_ATOMS: atom_id res chain seq x y z
N LEU A 1 -7.52 16.37 -20.51
CA LEU A 1 -6.51 17.26 -19.87
C LEU A 1 -6.33 16.79 -18.43
N LYS A 2 -5.13 16.33 -18.05
CA LYS A 2 -4.85 15.88 -16.68
C LYS A 2 -4.90 17.10 -15.74
N SER A 3 -5.62 17.00 -14.63
CA SER A 3 -5.70 18.08 -13.64
C SER A 3 -4.29 18.44 -13.13
N PRO A 4 -3.90 19.72 -13.07
CA PRO A 4 -2.59 20.14 -12.55
C PRO A 4 -2.36 19.67 -11.10
N VAL A 5 -3.43 19.55 -10.31
CA VAL A 5 -3.40 19.02 -8.94
C VAL A 5 -3.00 17.54 -8.94
N TYR A 6 -3.54 16.75 -9.88
CA TYR A 6 -3.22 15.33 -10.03
C TYR A 6 -1.75 15.09 -10.40
N VAL A 7 -1.16 15.95 -11.23
CA VAL A 7 0.25 15.83 -11.60
C VAL A 7 1.15 16.15 -10.40
N LYS A 8 0.78 17.16 -9.60
CA LYS A 8 1.57 17.64 -8.47
C LYS A 8 1.46 16.75 -7.22
N SER A 9 0.34 16.06 -7.02
CA SER A 9 0.10 15.21 -5.83
C SER A 9 0.72 13.80 -5.94
N ARG A 10 1.04 13.30 -7.14
CA ARG A 10 1.57 11.94 -7.36
C ARG A 10 2.72 11.52 -6.44
N PRO A 11 3.82 12.29 -6.30
CA PRO A 11 4.95 11.84 -5.47
C PRO A 11 4.62 11.86 -3.97
N TYR A 12 3.80 12.83 -3.54
CA TYR A 12 3.33 12.90 -2.16
C TYR A 12 2.40 11.73 -1.82
N GLN A 13 1.73 11.15 -2.82
CA GLN A 13 0.92 9.95 -2.62
C GLN A 13 1.70 8.74 -2.16
N VAL A 14 2.84 8.52 -2.78
CA VAL A 14 3.73 7.45 -2.38
C VAL A 14 4.24 7.69 -0.97
N LEU A 15 4.67 8.91 -0.67
CA LEU A 15 5.25 9.23 0.63
C LEU A 15 4.29 8.99 1.78
N TYR A 16 3.02 9.41 1.68
CA TYR A 16 2.07 9.12 2.76
C TYR A 16 1.81 7.62 2.91
N ASN A 17 1.67 6.87 1.80
CA ASN A 17 1.38 5.43 1.87
C ASN A 17 2.55 4.66 2.48
N VAL A 18 3.78 5.00 2.07
CA VAL A 18 5.02 4.41 2.61
C VAL A 18 5.15 4.64 4.12
N VAL A 19 4.57 5.71 4.67
CA VAL A 19 4.60 5.98 6.12
C VAL A 19 3.38 5.37 6.84
N ILE A 20 2.19 5.51 6.26
CA ILE A 20 0.92 5.07 6.85
C ILE A 20 0.90 3.54 6.99
N PHE A 21 1.25 2.80 5.94
CA PHE A 21 1.18 1.33 5.98
C PHE A 21 2.01 0.71 7.10
N PRO A 22 3.31 1.04 7.28
CA PRO A 22 4.09 0.50 8.40
C PRO A 22 3.55 0.91 9.77
N VAL A 23 3.03 2.14 9.93
CA VAL A 23 2.44 2.58 11.20
C VAL A 23 1.19 1.77 11.54
N PHE A 24 0.26 1.61 10.58
CA PHE A 24 -0.95 0.82 10.78
C PHE A 24 -0.65 -0.66 11.01
N LEU A 25 0.31 -1.21 10.28
CA LEU A 25 0.76 -2.58 10.48
C LEU A 25 1.35 -2.79 11.87
N TRP A 26 2.14 -1.84 12.36
CA TRP A 26 2.68 -1.90 13.71
C TRP A 26 1.57 -1.83 14.76
N VAL A 27 0.55 -0.99 14.58
CA VAL A 27 -0.62 -0.98 15.48
C VAL A 27 -1.37 -2.32 15.43
N TYR A 28 -1.54 -2.89 14.24
CA TYR A 28 -2.17 -4.20 14.04
C TYR A 28 -1.39 -5.33 14.75
N SER A 29 -0.06 -5.28 14.75
CA SER A 29 0.77 -6.35 15.32
C SER A 29 0.99 -6.27 16.83
N ARG A 30 0.72 -5.13 17.50
CA ARG A 30 0.98 -4.96 18.95
C ARG A 30 0.24 -5.94 19.87
N GLY A 31 -0.83 -6.57 19.41
CA GLY A 31 -1.63 -7.52 20.21
C GLY A 31 -1.44 -8.97 19.80
N ILE A 32 -0.48 -9.28 18.93
CA ILE A 32 -0.34 -10.60 18.34
C ILE A 32 0.86 -11.30 18.98
N ASP A 33 0.56 -12.30 19.81
CA ASP A 33 1.52 -13.27 20.30
C ASP A 33 1.52 -14.47 19.32
N THR A 34 2.66 -14.80 18.74
CA THR A 34 2.74 -15.90 17.76
C THR A 34 4.02 -16.70 17.88
N ASP A 35 3.87 -18.01 18.06
CA ASP A 35 5.00 -18.94 18.11
C ASP A 35 5.71 -19.11 16.74
N ASN A 36 5.11 -18.58 15.66
CA ASN A 36 5.64 -18.70 14.30
C ASN A 36 5.56 -17.39 13.51
N VAL A 37 6.48 -16.49 13.83
CA VAL A 37 6.66 -15.18 13.20
C VAL A 37 6.76 -15.27 11.67
N LYS A 38 7.39 -16.32 11.12
CA LYS A 38 7.52 -16.49 9.65
C LYS A 38 6.18 -16.70 8.97
N VAL A 39 5.35 -17.59 9.51
CA VAL A 39 4.01 -17.86 8.97
C VAL A 39 3.11 -16.63 9.16
N PHE A 40 3.20 -15.97 10.31
CA PHE A 40 2.48 -14.72 10.56
C PHE A 40 2.83 -13.63 9.54
N MET A 41 4.12 -13.40 9.28
CA MET A 41 4.59 -12.43 8.28
C MET A 41 4.08 -12.76 6.88
N LEU A 42 4.18 -14.02 6.44
CA LEU A 42 3.72 -14.41 5.10
C LEU A 42 2.20 -14.21 4.95
N ASN A 43 1.43 -14.63 5.94
CA ASN A 43 -0.03 -14.48 5.91
C ASN A 43 -0.45 -13.00 5.87
N THR A 44 0.16 -12.17 6.71
CA THR A 44 -0.16 -10.75 6.78
C THR A 44 0.27 -10.00 5.52
N VAL A 45 1.47 -10.26 4.99
CA VAL A 45 1.91 -9.70 3.70
C VAL A 45 0.92 -10.00 2.59
N ILE A 46 0.50 -11.26 2.45
CA ILE A 46 -0.42 -11.67 1.38
C ILE A 46 -1.77 -10.97 1.55
N GLN A 47 -2.33 -10.99 2.77
CA GLN A 47 -3.62 -10.37 3.06
C GLN A 47 -3.60 -8.86 2.80
N TRP A 48 -2.60 -8.15 3.33
CA TRP A 48 -2.49 -6.70 3.18
C TRP A 48 -2.17 -6.29 1.75
N THR A 49 -1.34 -7.05 1.03
CA THR A 49 -1.05 -6.78 -0.39
C THR A 49 -2.30 -6.97 -1.23
N ALA A 50 -3.04 -8.07 -1.04
CA ALA A 50 -4.28 -8.33 -1.76
C ALA A 50 -5.33 -7.25 -1.49
N LEU A 51 -5.53 -6.88 -0.22
CA LEU A 51 -6.44 -5.80 0.17
C LEU A 51 -6.03 -4.46 -0.44
N SER A 52 -4.73 -4.14 -0.45
CA SER A 52 -4.22 -2.90 -1.03
C SER A 52 -4.48 -2.84 -2.54
N ILE A 53 -4.22 -3.93 -3.27
CA ILE A 53 -4.50 -4.01 -4.71
C ILE A 53 -5.99 -3.79 -5.00
N ILE A 54 -6.87 -4.46 -4.24
CA ILE A 54 -8.32 -4.37 -4.43
C ILE A 54 -8.79 -2.95 -4.10
N ILE A 55 -8.41 -2.40 -2.95
CA ILE A 55 -8.82 -1.07 -2.51
C ILE A 55 -8.29 0.00 -3.44
N ASP A 56 -7.04 -0.11 -3.92
CA ASP A 56 -6.48 0.87 -4.86
C ASP A 56 -7.22 0.83 -6.20
N TYR A 57 -7.52 -0.36 -6.74
CA TYR A 57 -8.30 -0.46 -7.96
C TYR A 57 -9.72 0.10 -7.79
N LEU A 58 -10.40 -0.26 -6.69
CA LEU A 58 -11.75 0.23 -6.41
C LEU A 58 -11.76 1.75 -6.23
N SER A 59 -10.86 2.28 -5.42
CA SER A 59 -10.80 3.70 -5.08
C SER A 59 -10.36 4.54 -6.28
N TRP A 60 -9.24 4.18 -6.92
CA TRP A 60 -8.64 5.01 -7.95
C TRP A 60 -9.20 4.79 -9.35
N VAL A 61 -9.75 3.61 -9.65
CA VAL A 61 -10.20 3.26 -11.01
C VAL A 61 -11.70 3.07 -11.12
N LEU A 62 -12.31 2.26 -10.24
CA LEU A 62 -13.71 1.87 -10.40
C LEU A 62 -14.70 2.95 -9.92
N ILE A 63 -14.49 3.50 -8.72
CA ILE A 63 -15.42 4.44 -8.09
C ILE A 63 -15.30 5.83 -8.77
N PRO A 64 -16.41 6.39 -9.26
CA PRO A 64 -16.40 7.72 -9.88
C PRO A 64 -16.18 8.82 -8.84
N HIS A 65 -15.01 9.47 -8.89
CA HIS A 65 -14.71 10.65 -8.09
C HIS A 65 -13.79 11.63 -8.84
N LYS A 66 -13.59 12.83 -8.28
CA LYS A 66 -12.80 13.92 -8.92
C LYS A 66 -11.37 13.55 -9.30
N PHE A 67 -10.76 12.58 -8.62
CA PHE A 67 -9.39 12.11 -8.85
C PHE A 67 -9.32 10.75 -9.59
N ARG A 68 -10.40 10.31 -10.25
CA ARG A 68 -10.47 8.96 -10.83
C ARG A 68 -9.47 8.84 -11.97
N LEU A 69 -8.76 7.72 -11.99
CA LEU A 69 -7.76 7.37 -12.98
C LEU A 69 -8.36 6.41 -14.00
N THR A 70 -7.96 6.58 -15.25
CA THR A 70 -8.16 5.55 -16.26
C THR A 70 -7.22 4.36 -16.00
N HIS A 71 -7.55 3.18 -16.52
CA HIS A 71 -6.68 2.00 -16.43
C HIS A 71 -5.27 2.27 -16.95
N LYS A 72 -5.14 3.03 -18.05
CA LYS A 72 -3.84 3.44 -18.59
C LYS A 72 -3.09 4.32 -17.59
N GLU A 73 -3.77 5.28 -16.98
CA GLU A 73 -3.13 6.18 -16.03
C GLU A 73 -2.66 5.45 -14.78
N PHE A 74 -3.42 4.47 -14.28
CA PHE A 74 -3.08 3.71 -13.08
C PHE A 74 -2.01 2.65 -13.32
N TYR A 75 -2.12 1.85 -14.38
CA TYR A 75 -1.19 0.74 -14.63
C TYR A 75 0.07 1.13 -15.40
N ILE A 76 0.01 2.16 -16.26
CA ILE A 76 1.14 2.59 -17.10
C ILE A 76 1.70 3.93 -16.59
N ASP A 77 0.90 4.99 -16.55
CA ASP A 77 1.43 6.34 -16.29
C ASP A 77 1.78 6.61 -14.81
N TYR A 78 1.31 5.76 -13.90
CA TYR A 78 1.58 5.86 -12.46
C TYR A 78 2.77 4.97 -12.04
N GLN A 79 3.32 4.16 -12.94
CA GLN A 79 4.64 3.56 -12.73
C GLN A 79 5.71 4.67 -12.63
N PRO A 80 6.75 4.53 -11.78
CA PRO A 80 7.03 3.41 -10.88
C PRO A 80 6.39 3.55 -9.49
N TYR A 81 5.61 4.59 -9.25
CA TYR A 81 5.12 4.99 -7.92
C TYR A 81 4.29 3.90 -7.23
N ILE A 82 3.36 3.27 -7.95
CA ILE A 82 2.56 2.17 -7.40
C ILE A 82 3.41 0.95 -7.03
N THR A 83 4.41 0.65 -7.84
CA THR A 83 5.36 -0.44 -7.56
C THR A 83 6.14 -0.15 -6.28
N LEU A 84 6.59 1.10 -6.07
CA LEU A 84 7.27 1.52 -4.84
C LEU A 84 6.37 1.37 -3.60
N ILE A 85 5.06 1.68 -3.73
CA ILE A 85 4.10 1.49 -2.63
C ILE A 85 3.99 0.00 -2.27
N TYR A 86 3.82 -0.90 -3.24
CA TYR A 86 3.74 -2.33 -2.97
C TYR A 86 5.03 -2.90 -2.37
N VAL A 87 6.20 -2.46 -2.85
CA VAL A 87 7.49 -2.84 -2.27
C VAL A 87 7.59 -2.35 -0.81
N ALA A 88 7.15 -1.12 -0.53
CA ALA A 88 7.15 -0.60 0.83
C ALA A 88 6.21 -1.38 1.76
N ILE A 89 5.03 -1.79 1.28
CA ILE A 89 4.13 -2.69 2.02
C ILE A 89 4.86 -3.98 2.36
N PHE A 90 5.53 -4.60 1.39
CA PHE A 90 6.26 -5.85 1.58
C PHE A 90 7.38 -5.72 2.62
N ILE A 91 8.22 -4.68 2.49
CA ILE A 91 9.33 -4.41 3.42
C ILE A 91 8.81 -4.10 4.83
N SER A 92 7.71 -3.35 4.95
CA SER A 92 7.14 -2.97 6.24
C SER A 92 6.76 -4.19 7.09
N HIS A 93 6.21 -5.24 6.47
CA HIS A 93 5.88 -6.48 7.17
C HIS A 93 7.10 -7.25 7.63
N TYR A 94 8.17 -7.23 6.83
CA TYR A 94 9.43 -7.83 7.23
C TYR A 94 10.05 -7.09 8.43
N ILE A 95 10.00 -5.75 8.42
CA ILE A 95 10.47 -4.92 9.54
C ILE A 95 9.68 -5.25 10.81
N VAL A 96 8.36 -5.30 10.73
CA VAL A 96 7.50 -5.58 11.90
C VAL A 96 7.78 -6.97 12.49
N GLY A 97 8.07 -7.98 11.67
CA GLY A 97 8.45 -9.30 12.16
C GLY A 97 9.70 -9.33 13.04
N PHE A 98 10.63 -8.37 12.91
CA PHE A 98 11.77 -8.26 13.83
C PHE A 98 11.38 -7.74 15.22
N PHE A 99 10.24 -7.06 15.36
CA PHE A 99 9.76 -6.50 16.62
C PHE A 99 8.75 -7.39 17.35
N ILE A 100 8.18 -8.39 16.65
CA ILE A 100 7.32 -9.41 17.25
C ILE A 100 8.24 -10.50 17.82
N LYS A 101 8.11 -10.78 19.12
CA LYS A 101 8.87 -11.79 19.84
C LYS A 101 8.15 -13.13 19.84
#